data_AF-A0A8J6PPF1-F1
#
_entry.id   AF-A0A8J6PPF1-F1
#
_cell.length_a   1.000
_cell.length_b   1.000
_cell.length_c   1.000
_cell.angle_alpha   90.00
_cell.angle_beta   90.00
_cell.angle_gamma   90.00
#
_symmetry.space_group_name_H-M   'P 1'
#
loop_
_entity.id
_entity.type
_entity.pdbx_description
1 polymer ?
#
loop_
_entity_poly.entity_id
_entity_poly.type
_entity_poly.pdbx_seq_one_letter_code
_entity_poly.pdbx_strand_id
1 'polypeptide(L)'
;MDIIDISIIVSYVLITVGVGVWISKKASQGLDHYFLGGKSIKWYYLGLSNGSGMFDVSGTAWMVGILFLYGVKSFMFMWLWPIWNQIFVMMFLAVWIRRSKVMTGSEWILTRFGNDKAGKASHIIVAIFAIVSAIGFIAYFFEGVGKFLTIILPWDLTAQIGETVIFTSTQSYALIIILLTTIYTIKGGMFSVVATEVLQYLIMVVAGVLVAGYTMISFTDIEITSLISEEWKNIFFGWELGPHWSDEYAAFNNLIDTEGYKMFGAFIGMSLFKGFFASIAGPTPSYDLQRILSTKTVKEAAYMSGFTNLILFIPRYLLIGGIVVIALMVLAPGMNTADLTGGDLEVILPKVINFHVPVGIKGLLLAGLLAAFMSTFSAFVNAGPAYIVNDIYKKYFKPEADSSHYIKVSHLASFVIVLLGVLMGFFADSINSLTLWITSSLFGGYVAANFLKWVWWRFNGWGYFWGMLAGLIIASFQFVLDQNKMNFDVGGLWYQLATMPSIYLFPIIFGFSLIGSLLGTCFSKPTDEAVLKSFYTNVRPWGWWKPVYKKLKAEDASFEKNNDFLSDMLNCVIGIIWQSSMIVLPIYLLIRDYPKTLISLVVFLVTTWILKYTWLNKVNKITD
;
A
#
# COMPACT_ATOMS: atom_id res chain seq x y z
N MET A 1 -17.36 -10.16 -25.63
CA MET A 1 -17.21 -8.76 -25.17
C MET A 1 -17.70 -7.86 -26.28
N ASP A 2 -18.41 -6.78 -25.97
CA ASP A 2 -18.95 -5.87 -26.99
C ASP A 2 -17.84 -5.03 -27.62
N ILE A 3 -18.02 -4.61 -28.88
CA ILE A 3 -17.05 -3.79 -29.61
C ILE A 3 -16.83 -2.41 -28.95
N ILE A 4 -17.85 -1.87 -28.29
CA ILE A 4 -17.75 -0.60 -27.55
C ILE A 4 -16.78 -0.77 -26.37
N ASP A 5 -16.90 -1.85 -25.61
CA ASP A 5 -16.03 -2.13 -24.46
C ASP A 5 -14.57 -2.30 -24.92
N ILE A 6 -14.36 -3.06 -26.01
CA ILE A 6 -13.04 -3.26 -26.61
C ILE A 6 -12.43 -1.92 -27.02
N SER A 7 -13.21 -1.07 -27.70
CA SER A 7 -12.76 0.23 -28.19
C SER A 7 -12.34 1.16 -27.04
N ILE A 8 -13.05 1.12 -25.91
CA ILE A 8 -12.70 1.88 -24.70
C ILE A 8 -11.36 1.42 -24.14
N ILE A 9 -11.16 0.10 -23.99
CA ILE A 9 -9.93 -0.47 -23.44
C ILE A 9 -8.73 -0.13 -24.34
N VAL A 10 -8.86 -0.33 -25.66
CA VAL A 10 -7.80 -0.02 -26.63
C VAL A 10 -7.48 1.48 -26.62
N SER A 11 -8.50 2.34 -26.62
CA SER A 11 -8.30 3.79 -26.54
C SER A 11 -7.58 4.20 -25.26
N TYR A 12 -7.95 3.61 -24.11
CA TYR A 12 -7.27 3.83 -22.84
C TYR A 12 -5.77 3.48 -22.91
N VAL A 13 -5.43 2.30 -23.43
CA VAL A 13 -4.03 1.86 -23.54
C VAL A 13 -3.24 2.82 -24.45
N LEU A 14 -3.79 3.18 -25.60
CA LEU A 14 -3.15 4.10 -26.55
C LEU A 14 -2.95 5.49 -25.96
N ILE A 15 -3.96 6.05 -25.27
CA ILE A 15 -3.86 7.36 -24.62
C ILE A 15 -2.81 7.32 -23.52
N THR A 16 -2.78 6.27 -22.70
CA THR A 16 -1.83 6.14 -21.58
C THR A 16 -0.40 6.09 -22.08
N VAL A 17 -0.12 5.23 -23.07
CA VAL A 17 1.20 5.14 -23.70
C VAL A 17 1.58 6.46 -24.38
N GLY A 18 0.63 7.07 -25.10
CA GLY A 18 0.82 8.36 -25.78
C GLY A 18 1.19 9.49 -24.81
N VAL A 19 0.46 9.63 -23.70
CA VAL A 19 0.72 10.64 -22.66
C VAL A 19 2.08 10.39 -21.99
N GLY A 20 2.39 9.15 -21.62
CA GLY A 20 3.65 8.81 -20.98
C GLY A 20 4.86 9.11 -21.88
N VAL A 21 4.77 8.77 -23.17
CA VAL A 21 5.82 9.06 -24.16
C VAL A 21 5.92 10.55 -24.48
N TRP A 22 4.81 11.28 -24.54
CA TRP A 22 4.82 12.72 -24.81
C TRP A 22 5.49 13.52 -23.69
N ILE A 23 5.18 13.17 -22.44
CA ILE A 23 5.72 13.85 -21.24
C ILE A 23 7.19 13.48 -20.99
N SER A 24 7.67 12.37 -21.54
CA SER A 24 9.04 11.91 -21.37
C SER A 24 10.11 12.94 -21.78
N LYS A 25 9.77 13.89 -22.66
CA LYS A 25 10.66 14.99 -23.09
C LYS A 25 11.04 15.95 -21.95
N LYS A 26 10.33 15.93 -20.82
CA LYS A 26 10.61 16.77 -19.64
C LYS A 26 11.58 16.15 -18.62
N ALA A 27 11.94 14.88 -18.76
CA ALA A 27 12.66 14.13 -17.73
C ALA A 27 14.21 14.26 -17.78
N SER A 28 14.78 14.90 -18.81
CA SER A 28 16.19 14.72 -19.19
C SER A 28 17.21 15.63 -18.48
N GLN A 29 16.90 16.21 -17.32
CA GLN A 29 17.75 17.24 -16.66
C GLN A 29 18.58 16.73 -15.46
N GLY A 30 18.60 15.41 -15.20
CA GLY A 30 19.46 14.78 -14.17
C GLY A 30 18.70 13.84 -13.23
N LEU A 31 19.39 13.22 -12.26
CA LEU A 31 18.80 12.21 -11.37
C LEU A 31 17.64 12.72 -10.52
N ASP A 32 17.74 13.93 -9.96
CA ASP A 32 16.65 14.55 -9.17
C ASP A 32 15.43 14.86 -10.05
N HIS A 33 15.65 15.27 -11.30
CA HIS A 33 14.58 15.43 -12.29
C HIS A 33 13.94 14.09 -12.69
N TYR A 34 14.74 13.06 -12.89
CA TYR A 34 14.27 11.74 -13.30
C TYR A 34 13.48 11.04 -12.18
N PHE A 35 14.02 10.99 -10.95
CA PHE A 35 13.41 10.25 -9.85
C PHE A 35 12.43 11.06 -8.99
N LEU A 36 12.61 12.38 -8.88
CA LEU A 36 11.80 13.26 -8.01
C LEU A 36 11.07 14.38 -8.76
N GLY A 37 11.13 14.40 -10.10
CA GLY A 37 10.49 15.45 -10.90
C GLY A 37 11.06 16.85 -10.66
N GLY A 38 12.30 16.96 -10.16
CA GLY A 38 12.94 18.23 -9.84
C GLY A 38 12.23 18.99 -8.72
N LYS A 39 11.43 18.28 -7.91
CA LYS A 39 10.60 18.85 -6.84
C LYS A 39 9.68 19.98 -7.30
N SER A 40 9.24 19.89 -8.56
CA SER A 40 8.43 20.92 -9.24
C SER A 40 6.98 20.47 -9.50
N ILE A 41 6.70 19.17 -9.33
CA ILE A 41 5.36 18.62 -9.46
C ILE A 41 4.51 19.13 -8.30
N LYS A 42 3.32 19.66 -8.62
CA LYS A 42 2.41 20.19 -7.61
C LYS A 42 1.94 19.06 -6.69
N TRP A 43 1.89 19.35 -5.39
CA TRP A 43 1.57 18.39 -4.33
C TRP A 43 0.28 17.60 -4.55
N TYR A 44 -0.74 18.20 -5.17
CA TYR A 44 -2.02 17.52 -5.41
C TYR A 44 -1.92 16.49 -6.56
N TYR A 45 -1.05 16.69 -7.55
CA TYR A 45 -0.77 15.64 -8.55
C TYR A 45 0.03 14.49 -7.93
N LEU A 46 0.96 14.79 -7.04
CA LEU A 46 1.68 13.77 -6.28
C LEU A 46 0.74 12.98 -5.36
N GLY A 47 -0.27 13.62 -4.74
CA GLY A 47 -1.26 12.95 -3.90
C GLY A 47 -2.25 12.10 -4.69
N LEU A 48 -2.65 12.56 -5.88
CA LEU A 48 -3.44 11.77 -6.85
C LEU A 48 -2.68 10.53 -7.30
N SER A 49 -1.43 10.73 -7.74
CA SER A 49 -0.48 9.66 -8.05
C SER A 49 -0.33 8.70 -6.86
N ASN A 50 -0.25 9.25 -5.64
CA ASN A 50 -0.12 8.44 -4.44
C ASN A 50 -1.31 7.52 -4.19
N GLY A 51 -2.51 8.10 -4.18
CA GLY A 51 -3.75 7.35 -3.98
C GLY A 51 -4.01 6.35 -5.10
N SER A 52 -3.74 6.74 -6.35
CA SER A 52 -3.86 5.84 -7.52
C SER A 52 -2.99 4.60 -7.39
N GLY A 53 -1.70 4.77 -7.02
CA GLY A 53 -0.78 3.64 -6.87
C GLY A 53 -1.07 2.74 -5.66
N MET A 54 -2.00 3.11 -4.78
CA MET A 54 -2.49 2.26 -3.68
C MET A 54 -3.78 1.52 -4.04
N PHE A 55 -4.32 1.77 -5.23
CA PHE A 55 -5.47 1.10 -5.76
C PHE A 55 -4.99 -0.04 -6.66
N ASP A 56 -5.23 -1.26 -6.23
CA ASP A 56 -4.86 -2.48 -6.94
C ASP A 56 -6.08 -3.38 -7.11
N VAL A 57 -6.06 -4.24 -8.13
CA VAL A 57 -7.23 -5.06 -8.48
C VAL A 57 -7.39 -6.26 -7.57
N SER A 58 -6.30 -6.94 -7.20
CA SER A 58 -6.36 -8.11 -6.33
C SER A 58 -6.91 -7.76 -4.94
N GLY A 59 -6.41 -6.68 -4.35
CA GLY A 59 -6.92 -6.12 -3.10
C GLY A 59 -8.36 -5.62 -3.25
N THR A 60 -8.75 -5.09 -4.42
CA THR A 60 -10.15 -4.72 -4.68
C THR A 60 -11.07 -5.95 -4.75
N ALA A 61 -10.64 -7.04 -5.39
CA ALA A 61 -11.40 -8.30 -5.42
C ALA A 61 -11.60 -8.86 -4.02
N TRP A 62 -10.53 -8.88 -3.21
CA TRP A 62 -10.60 -9.29 -1.81
C TRP A 62 -11.54 -8.39 -0.99
N MET A 63 -11.47 -7.06 -1.14
CA MET A 63 -12.38 -6.14 -0.45
C MET A 63 -13.85 -6.34 -0.84
N VAL A 64 -14.13 -6.66 -2.11
CA VAL A 64 -15.49 -7.02 -2.56
C VAL A 64 -15.96 -8.29 -1.86
N GLY A 65 -15.13 -9.34 -1.80
CA GLY A 65 -15.47 -10.59 -1.12
C GLY A 65 -15.72 -10.42 0.38
N ILE A 66 -14.85 -9.68 1.08
CA ILE A 66 -15.00 -9.43 2.52
C ILE A 66 -16.18 -8.50 2.82
N LEU A 67 -16.43 -7.46 2.01
CA LEU A 67 -17.61 -6.60 2.18
C LEU A 67 -18.91 -7.37 1.88
N PHE A 68 -18.90 -8.25 0.88
CA PHE A 68 -20.03 -9.14 0.61
C PHE A 68 -20.32 -9.98 1.86
N LEU A 69 -19.34 -10.75 2.36
CA LEU A 69 -19.53 -11.73 3.43
C LEU A 69 -19.77 -11.11 4.83
N TYR A 70 -18.96 -10.13 5.23
CA TYR A 70 -18.96 -9.56 6.59
C TYR A 70 -19.76 -8.25 6.71
N GLY A 71 -20.30 -7.76 5.60
CA GLY A 71 -21.02 -6.49 5.56
C GLY A 71 -20.17 -5.32 6.00
N VAL A 72 -20.77 -4.36 6.69
CA VAL A 72 -20.09 -3.10 7.04
C VAL A 72 -18.85 -3.33 7.91
N LYS A 73 -18.80 -4.39 8.74
CA LYS A 73 -17.62 -4.74 9.56
C LYS A 73 -16.36 -5.01 8.72
N SER A 74 -16.51 -5.29 7.42
CA SER A 74 -15.41 -5.45 6.46
C SER A 74 -14.40 -4.31 6.48
N PHE A 75 -14.80 -3.07 6.79
CA PHE A 75 -13.84 -1.96 6.83
C PHE A 75 -12.75 -2.17 7.90
N MET A 76 -13.03 -2.93 8.96
CA MET A 76 -12.04 -3.21 10.00
C MET A 76 -11.05 -4.31 9.57
N PHE A 77 -11.43 -5.17 8.62
CA PHE A 77 -10.49 -6.13 8.02
C PHE A 77 -9.35 -5.41 7.29
N MET A 78 -9.58 -4.19 6.82
CA MET A 78 -8.56 -3.35 6.22
C MET A 78 -7.42 -3.02 7.18
N TRP A 79 -7.64 -3.10 8.49
CA TRP A 79 -6.62 -2.83 9.50
C TRP A 79 -5.55 -3.93 9.57
N LEU A 80 -5.76 -5.06 8.88
CA LEU A 80 -4.70 -6.04 8.60
C LEU A 80 -3.52 -5.42 7.86
N TRP A 81 -3.83 -4.45 7.00
CA TRP A 81 -2.87 -3.68 6.21
C TRP A 81 -2.49 -2.41 6.99
N PRO A 82 -1.33 -1.81 6.70
CA PRO A 82 -0.92 -0.55 7.33
C PRO A 82 -1.71 0.65 6.77
N ILE A 83 -3.05 0.56 6.76
CA ILE A 83 -3.96 1.56 6.20
C ILE A 83 -3.85 2.90 6.94
N TRP A 84 -3.59 2.88 8.25
CA TRP A 84 -3.39 4.09 9.04
C TRP A 84 -2.04 4.78 8.79
N ASN A 85 -1.13 4.15 8.04
CA ASN A 85 0.16 4.75 7.71
C ASN A 85 -0.03 6.13 7.09
N GLN A 86 -0.99 6.30 6.17
CA GLN A 86 -1.27 7.60 5.55
C GLN A 86 -1.71 8.67 6.57
N ILE A 87 -2.36 8.28 7.66
CA ILE A 87 -2.72 9.18 8.77
C ILE A 87 -1.47 9.59 9.55
N PHE A 88 -0.62 8.66 9.95
CA PHE A 88 0.63 8.99 10.66
C PHE A 88 1.57 9.83 9.78
N VAL A 89 1.59 9.54 8.49
CA VAL A 89 2.36 10.27 7.49
C VAL A 89 1.88 11.71 7.36
N MET A 90 0.57 11.95 7.20
CA MET A 90 0.07 13.32 7.11
C MET A 90 0.29 14.11 8.40
N MET A 91 0.20 13.48 9.59
CA MET A 91 0.29 14.19 10.85
C MET A 91 1.69 14.74 11.12
N PHE A 92 2.73 13.91 10.96
CA PHE A 92 4.10 14.33 11.29
C PHE A 92 5.21 13.68 10.45
N LEU A 93 5.05 12.44 9.95
CA LEU A 93 6.19 11.79 9.29
C LEU A 93 6.55 12.42 7.95
N ALA A 94 5.57 12.88 7.16
CA ALA A 94 5.86 13.56 5.88
C ALA A 94 6.73 14.80 6.10
N VAL A 95 6.43 15.57 7.14
CA VAL A 95 7.21 16.73 7.58
C VAL A 95 8.62 16.32 7.97
N TRP A 96 8.76 15.31 8.84
CA TRP A 96 10.05 14.82 9.33
C TRP A 96 10.95 14.28 8.22
N ILE A 97 10.36 13.52 7.31
CA ILE A 97 11.05 12.93 6.16
C ILE A 97 11.48 14.05 5.21
N ARG A 98 10.58 14.97 4.84
CA ARG A 98 10.86 15.96 3.81
C ARG A 98 11.94 16.97 4.21
N ARG A 99 12.13 17.23 5.51
CA ARG A 99 13.19 18.11 6.02
C ARG A 99 14.61 17.62 5.72
N SER A 100 14.79 16.33 5.42
CA SER A 100 16.09 15.75 5.09
C SER A 100 16.64 16.17 3.70
N LYS A 101 15.75 16.54 2.77
CA LYS A 101 16.07 16.91 1.37
C LYS A 101 16.83 15.83 0.56
N VAL A 102 16.86 14.58 1.04
CA VAL A 102 17.51 13.43 0.39
C VAL A 102 16.68 12.86 -0.76
N MET A 103 17.25 11.93 -1.54
CA MET A 103 16.57 11.31 -2.66
C MET A 103 15.80 10.04 -2.31
N THR A 104 16.32 9.23 -1.38
CA THR A 104 15.75 7.91 -1.07
C THR A 104 15.64 7.67 0.43
N GLY A 105 14.83 6.67 0.79
CA GLY A 105 14.67 6.25 2.18
C GLY A 105 15.91 5.64 2.81
N SER A 106 16.76 4.97 2.03
CA SER A 106 18.04 4.49 2.53
C SER A 106 18.97 5.67 2.78
N GLU A 107 19.05 6.66 1.88
CA GLU A 107 19.86 7.85 2.11
C GLU A 107 19.42 8.61 3.37
N TRP A 108 18.10 8.65 3.64
CA TRP A 108 17.56 9.23 4.86
C TRP A 108 18.17 8.61 6.14
N ILE A 109 18.46 7.31 6.15
CA ILE A 109 19.07 6.61 7.30
C ILE A 109 20.42 7.21 7.69
N LEU A 110 21.17 7.73 6.73
CA LEU A 110 22.47 8.36 6.98
C LEU A 110 22.33 9.73 7.66
N THR A 111 21.18 10.40 7.50
CA THR A 111 20.90 11.63 8.26
C THR A 111 20.72 11.33 9.75
N ARG A 112 20.26 10.11 10.08
CA ARG A 112 20.02 9.67 11.46
C ARG A 112 21.24 9.00 12.10
N PHE A 113 21.99 8.19 11.35
CA PHE A 113 23.09 7.38 11.90
C PHE A 113 24.49 7.78 11.40
N GLY A 114 24.60 8.70 10.44
CA GLY A 114 25.87 9.17 9.91
C GLY A 114 26.47 8.27 8.84
N ASN A 115 27.67 8.62 8.37
CA ASN A 115 28.40 7.90 7.31
C ASN A 115 29.48 6.95 7.85
N ASP A 116 29.42 6.59 9.13
CA ASP A 116 30.32 5.61 9.73
C ASP A 116 29.96 4.17 9.28
N LYS A 117 30.71 3.17 9.75
CA LYS A 117 30.47 1.77 9.38
C LYS A 117 29.04 1.31 9.74
N ALA A 118 28.54 1.75 10.89
CA ALA A 118 27.21 1.37 11.38
C ALA A 118 26.08 1.99 10.54
N GLY A 119 26.19 3.29 10.24
CA GLY A 119 25.25 4.01 9.38
C GLY A 119 25.25 3.49 7.94
N LYS A 120 26.43 3.18 7.38
CA LYS A 120 26.56 2.54 6.06
C LYS A 120 25.91 1.16 6.00
N ALA A 121 26.09 0.32 7.03
CA ALA A 121 25.43 -0.99 7.11
C ALA A 121 23.89 -0.85 7.13
N SER A 122 23.39 0.10 7.91
CA SER A 122 21.94 0.42 7.97
C SER A 122 21.39 0.96 6.64
N HIS A 123 22.16 1.81 5.97
CA HIS A 123 21.84 2.35 4.66
C HIS A 123 21.72 1.23 3.62
N ILE A 124 22.69 0.31 3.58
CA ILE A 124 22.73 -0.80 2.63
C ILE A 124 21.58 -1.79 2.86
N ILE A 125 21.30 -2.19 4.11
CA ILE A 125 20.22 -3.14 4.38
C ILE A 125 18.85 -2.58 3.95
N VAL A 126 18.61 -1.27 4.10
CA VAL A 126 17.39 -0.62 3.60
C VAL A 126 17.34 -0.56 2.08
N ALA A 127 18.47 -0.27 1.43
CA ALA A 127 18.54 -0.27 -0.03
C ALA A 127 18.27 -1.67 -0.61
N ILE A 128 18.91 -2.70 -0.07
CA ILE A 128 18.68 -4.10 -0.45
C ILE A 128 17.22 -4.47 -0.23
N PHE A 129 16.67 -4.14 0.94
CA PHE A 129 15.27 -4.38 1.26
C PHE A 129 14.32 -3.73 0.27
N ALA A 130 14.55 -2.47 -0.11
CA ALA A 130 13.73 -1.75 -1.08
C ALA A 130 13.79 -2.41 -2.47
N ILE A 131 14.98 -2.85 -2.90
CA ILE A 131 15.19 -3.55 -4.18
C ILE A 131 14.47 -4.91 -4.18
N VAL A 132 14.67 -5.72 -3.14
CA VAL A 132 13.99 -7.03 -3.01
C VAL A 132 12.48 -6.84 -2.94
N SER A 133 12.00 -5.83 -2.21
CA SER A 133 10.57 -5.51 -2.17
C SER A 133 10.04 -5.12 -3.55
N ALA A 134 10.76 -4.28 -4.30
CA ALA A 134 10.36 -3.88 -5.65
C ALA A 134 10.28 -5.09 -6.61
N ILE A 135 11.27 -5.99 -6.57
CA ILE A 135 11.26 -7.24 -7.35
C ILE A 135 10.06 -8.11 -6.95
N GLY A 136 9.81 -8.26 -5.65
CA GLY A 136 8.67 -9.02 -5.12
C GLY A 136 7.31 -8.49 -5.56
N PHE A 137 7.13 -7.17 -5.47
CA PHE A 137 5.90 -6.53 -5.94
C PHE A 137 5.75 -6.67 -7.46
N ILE A 138 6.82 -6.58 -8.24
CA ILE A 138 6.75 -6.83 -9.70
C ILE A 138 6.33 -8.27 -10.00
N ALA A 139 6.86 -9.26 -9.28
CA ALA A 139 6.42 -10.66 -9.41
C ALA A 139 4.92 -10.80 -9.07
N TYR A 140 4.47 -10.12 -8.01
CA TYR A 140 3.06 -10.09 -7.61
C TYR A 140 2.17 -9.48 -8.70
N PHE A 141 2.62 -8.38 -9.34
CA PHE A 141 1.85 -7.77 -10.43
C PHE A 141 1.84 -8.62 -11.69
N PHE A 142 2.94 -9.30 -12.01
CA PHE A 142 3.00 -10.24 -13.13
C PHE A 142 1.93 -11.33 -13.00
N GLU A 143 1.86 -11.99 -11.84
CA GLU A 143 0.84 -13.00 -11.55
C GLU A 143 -0.57 -12.41 -11.54
N GLY A 144 -0.76 -11.27 -10.87
CA GLY A 144 -2.06 -10.62 -10.70
C GLY A 144 -2.69 -10.17 -12.01
N VAL A 145 -1.95 -9.43 -12.84
CA VAL A 145 -2.49 -8.85 -14.08
C VAL A 145 -2.80 -9.95 -15.11
N GLY A 146 -1.99 -11.00 -15.18
CA GLY A 146 -2.20 -12.12 -16.08
C GLY A 146 -3.51 -12.85 -15.77
N LYS A 147 -3.73 -13.23 -14.50
CA LYS A 147 -4.92 -13.96 -14.07
C LYS A 147 -6.18 -13.10 -14.21
N PHE A 148 -6.06 -11.81 -13.89
CA PHE A 148 -7.17 -10.89 -14.04
C PHE A 148 -7.60 -10.73 -15.51
N LEU A 149 -6.64 -10.53 -16.41
CA LEU A 149 -6.95 -10.33 -17.82
C LEU A 149 -7.51 -11.57 -18.50
N THR A 150 -7.07 -12.79 -18.15
CA THR A 150 -7.66 -14.02 -18.71
C THR A 150 -9.10 -14.26 -18.28
N ILE A 151 -9.49 -13.79 -17.10
CA ILE A 151 -10.90 -13.89 -16.63
C ILE A 151 -11.82 -12.93 -17.41
N ILE A 152 -11.28 -11.82 -17.91
CA ILE A 152 -12.07 -10.70 -18.45
C ILE A 152 -12.05 -10.65 -19.97
N LEU A 153 -10.87 -10.86 -20.56
CA LEU A 153 -10.68 -10.77 -22.00
C LEU A 153 -11.01 -12.13 -22.62
N PRO A 154 -11.81 -12.15 -23.70
CA PRO A 154 -12.30 -13.40 -24.29
C PRO A 154 -11.23 -14.13 -25.12
N TRP A 155 -10.06 -13.53 -25.34
CA TRP A 155 -9.05 -14.09 -26.23
C TRP A 155 -8.06 -14.97 -25.46
N ASP A 156 -7.80 -16.15 -26.00
CA ASP A 156 -6.70 -16.99 -25.57
C ASP A 156 -5.43 -16.56 -26.32
N LEU A 157 -4.44 -16.07 -25.58
CA LEU A 157 -3.13 -15.67 -26.09
C LEU A 157 -2.03 -16.69 -25.79
N THR A 158 -2.40 -17.96 -25.60
CA THR A 158 -1.44 -19.04 -25.40
C THR A 158 -0.50 -19.13 -26.60
N ALA A 159 0.80 -19.00 -26.34
CA ALA A 159 1.85 -19.12 -27.34
C ALA A 159 2.43 -20.53 -27.29
N GLN A 160 2.30 -21.28 -28.37
CA GLN A 160 2.77 -22.66 -28.48
C GLN A 160 3.54 -22.89 -29.78
N ILE A 161 4.59 -23.72 -29.74
CA ILE A 161 5.29 -24.23 -30.92
C ILE A 161 5.09 -25.75 -30.95
N GLY A 162 4.35 -26.24 -31.93
CA GLY A 162 3.90 -27.64 -31.94
C GLY A 162 2.98 -27.92 -30.75
N GLU A 163 3.31 -28.96 -29.97
CA GLU A 163 2.59 -29.34 -28.74
C GLU A 163 3.17 -28.67 -27.48
N THR A 164 4.30 -27.96 -27.59
CA THR A 164 4.94 -27.32 -26.45
C THR A 164 4.39 -25.92 -26.23
N VAL A 165 3.69 -25.72 -25.11
CA VAL A 165 3.27 -24.40 -24.65
C VAL A 165 4.50 -23.63 -24.14
N ILE A 166 4.79 -22.50 -24.77
CA ILE A 166 5.88 -21.60 -24.38
C ILE A 166 5.38 -20.63 -23.30
N PHE A 167 4.24 -19.99 -23.58
CA PHE A 167 3.58 -19.08 -22.64
C PHE A 167 2.10 -19.40 -22.57
N THR A 168 1.57 -19.52 -21.37
CA THR A 168 0.12 -19.58 -21.15
C THR A 168 -0.52 -18.24 -21.48
N SER A 169 -1.83 -18.21 -21.76
CA SER A 169 -2.55 -16.94 -21.96
C SER A 169 -2.32 -15.93 -20.84
N THR A 170 -2.30 -16.40 -19.58
CA THR A 170 -2.00 -15.60 -18.38
C THR A 170 -0.65 -14.89 -18.50
N GLN A 171 0.39 -15.65 -18.83
CA GLN A 171 1.76 -15.14 -18.97
C GLN A 171 1.88 -14.19 -20.17
N SER A 172 1.25 -14.50 -21.30
CA SER A 172 1.24 -13.64 -22.49
C SER A 172 0.61 -12.28 -22.20
N TYR A 173 -0.56 -12.25 -21.53
CA TYR A 173 -1.19 -10.98 -21.12
C TYR A 173 -0.29 -10.18 -20.18
N ALA A 174 0.29 -10.83 -19.17
CA ALA A 174 1.18 -10.18 -18.22
C ALA A 174 2.40 -9.55 -18.90
N LEU A 175 3.07 -10.30 -19.79
CA LEU A 175 4.21 -9.82 -20.55
C LEU A 175 3.89 -8.59 -21.41
N ILE A 176 2.74 -8.60 -22.10
CA ILE A 176 2.32 -7.47 -22.95
C ILE A 176 2.14 -6.20 -22.10
N ILE A 177 1.37 -6.29 -21.01
CA ILE A 177 1.10 -5.11 -20.17
C ILE A 177 2.36 -4.62 -19.47
N ILE A 178 3.20 -5.52 -18.96
CA ILE A 178 4.46 -5.17 -18.31
C ILE A 178 5.41 -4.51 -19.31
N LEU A 179 5.52 -5.03 -20.53
CA LEU A 179 6.35 -4.44 -21.57
C LEU A 179 5.88 -3.01 -21.91
N LEU A 180 4.59 -2.84 -22.20
CA LEU A 180 4.02 -1.52 -22.51
C LEU A 180 4.23 -0.52 -21.38
N THR A 181 4.01 -0.97 -20.13
CA THR A 181 4.15 -0.11 -18.95
C THR A 181 5.59 0.26 -18.68
N THR A 182 6.51 -0.69 -18.85
CA THR A 182 7.95 -0.49 -18.66
C THR A 182 8.49 0.55 -19.63
N ILE A 183 8.06 0.52 -20.91
CA ILE A 183 8.55 1.45 -21.94
C ILE A 183 8.28 2.91 -21.56
N TYR A 184 7.04 3.27 -21.22
CA TYR A 184 6.72 4.68 -20.92
C TYR A 184 7.25 5.11 -19.54
N THR A 185 7.38 4.17 -18.61
CA THR A 185 7.90 4.44 -17.26
C THR A 185 9.40 4.74 -17.31
N ILE A 186 10.19 3.87 -17.93
CA ILE A 186 11.64 4.06 -18.07
C ILE A 186 11.95 5.33 -18.85
N LYS A 187 11.22 5.59 -19.94
CA LYS A 187 11.54 6.75 -20.79
C LYS A 187 11.26 8.08 -20.09
N GLY A 188 10.25 8.15 -19.23
CA GLY A 188 9.71 9.41 -18.74
C GLY A 188 9.89 9.70 -17.25
N GLY A 189 10.37 8.73 -16.46
CA GLY A 189 10.61 8.90 -15.02
C GLY A 189 9.39 9.43 -14.26
N MET A 190 9.64 10.15 -13.15
CA MET A 190 8.62 10.61 -12.22
C MET A 190 7.51 11.45 -12.88
N PHE A 191 7.83 12.30 -13.86
CA PHE A 191 6.81 13.11 -14.55
C PHE A 191 5.83 12.26 -15.37
N SER A 192 6.34 11.28 -16.10
CA SER A 192 5.52 10.35 -16.88
C SER A 192 4.64 9.52 -15.96
N VAL A 193 5.24 8.93 -14.91
CA VAL A 193 4.53 8.15 -13.88
C VAL A 193 3.37 8.96 -13.30
N VAL A 194 3.65 10.13 -12.71
CA VAL A 194 2.60 10.95 -12.08
C VAL A 194 1.50 11.35 -13.07
N ALA A 195 1.87 11.72 -14.30
CA ALA A 195 0.89 12.16 -15.28
C ALA A 195 -0.02 11.02 -15.78
N THR A 196 0.55 9.83 -16.03
CA THR A 196 -0.25 8.64 -16.38
C THR A 196 -1.14 8.23 -15.23
N GLU A 197 -0.65 8.31 -13.99
CA GLU A 197 -1.43 7.94 -12.79
C GLU A 197 -2.61 8.89 -12.54
N VAL A 198 -2.43 10.19 -12.80
CA VAL A 198 -3.55 11.16 -12.71
C VAL A 198 -4.64 10.86 -13.74
N LEU A 199 -4.26 10.49 -14.96
CA LEU A 199 -5.22 10.06 -16.00
C LEU A 199 -5.93 8.75 -15.60
N GLN A 200 -5.16 7.77 -15.16
CA GLN A 200 -5.63 6.45 -14.73
C GLN A 200 -6.64 6.57 -13.59
N TYR A 201 -6.32 7.38 -12.59
CA TYR A 201 -7.21 7.69 -11.48
C TYR A 201 -8.54 8.31 -11.96
N LEU A 202 -8.52 9.26 -12.89
CA LEU A 202 -9.74 9.88 -13.41
C LEU A 202 -10.66 8.84 -14.05
N ILE A 203 -10.11 7.91 -14.84
CA ILE A 203 -10.86 6.83 -15.48
C ILE A 203 -11.51 5.94 -14.42
N MET A 204 -10.77 5.59 -13.37
CA MET A 204 -11.28 4.78 -12.26
C MET A 204 -12.40 5.48 -11.49
N VAL A 205 -12.28 6.78 -11.21
CA VAL A 205 -13.33 7.56 -10.53
C VAL A 205 -14.60 7.58 -11.37
N VAL A 206 -14.47 7.84 -12.68
CA VAL A 206 -15.61 7.81 -13.61
C VAL A 206 -16.26 6.43 -13.62
N ALA A 207 -15.46 5.35 -13.72
CA ALA A 207 -15.98 4.00 -13.66
C ALA A 207 -16.72 3.71 -12.34
N GLY A 208 -16.15 4.10 -11.19
CA GLY A 208 -16.78 3.93 -9.88
C GLY A 208 -18.10 4.68 -9.73
N VAL A 209 -18.16 5.92 -10.20
CA VAL A 209 -19.40 6.73 -10.19
C VAL A 209 -20.46 6.12 -11.11
N LEU A 210 -20.07 5.65 -12.30
CA LEU A 210 -21.00 5.02 -13.24
C LEU A 210 -21.55 3.71 -12.70
N VAL A 211 -20.71 2.87 -12.09
CA VAL A 211 -21.14 1.62 -11.44
C VAL A 211 -22.09 1.93 -10.29
N ALA A 212 -21.73 2.86 -9.40
CA ALA A 212 -22.60 3.28 -8.31
C ALA A 212 -23.94 3.83 -8.80
N GLY A 213 -23.94 4.68 -9.83
CA GLY A 213 -25.15 5.21 -10.45
C GLY A 213 -26.02 4.12 -11.05
N TYR A 214 -25.41 3.17 -11.78
CA TYR A 214 -26.11 2.00 -12.33
C TYR A 214 -26.73 1.16 -11.22
N THR A 215 -25.97 0.80 -10.18
CA THR A 215 -26.46 0.05 -9.02
C THR A 215 -27.65 0.75 -8.38
N MET A 216 -27.55 2.06 -8.16
CA MET A 216 -28.64 2.85 -7.58
C MET A 216 -29.86 2.97 -8.49
N ILE A 217 -29.75 2.83 -9.80
CA ILE A 217 -30.91 2.87 -10.70
C ILE A 217 -31.56 1.48 -10.80
N SER A 218 -30.74 0.42 -10.82
CA SER A 218 -31.18 -0.95 -11.07
C SER A 218 -31.84 -1.64 -9.88
N PHE A 219 -31.54 -1.22 -8.65
CA PHE A 219 -32.03 -1.87 -7.44
C PHE A 219 -32.65 -0.87 -6.47
N THR A 220 -33.77 -1.28 -5.87
CA THR A 220 -34.52 -0.53 -4.86
C THR A 220 -34.01 -0.80 -3.45
N ASP A 221 -34.36 0.08 -2.51
CA ASP A 221 -34.05 -0.05 -1.09
C ASP A 221 -34.73 -1.27 -0.45
N ILE A 222 -35.95 -1.60 -0.88
CA ILE A 222 -36.71 -2.76 -0.39
C ILE A 222 -36.01 -4.06 -0.82
N GLU A 223 -35.61 -4.16 -2.08
CA GLU A 223 -34.88 -5.32 -2.60
C GLU A 223 -33.57 -5.56 -1.84
N ILE A 224 -32.75 -4.53 -1.66
CA ILE A 224 -31.48 -4.65 -0.94
C ILE A 224 -31.71 -5.06 0.53
N THR A 225 -32.65 -4.39 1.22
CA THR A 225 -32.93 -4.64 2.64
C THR A 225 -33.57 -6.00 2.89
N SER A 226 -34.20 -6.61 1.87
CA SER A 226 -34.74 -7.97 1.97
C SER A 226 -33.67 -9.05 2.05
N LEU A 227 -32.47 -8.78 1.51
CA LEU A 227 -31.36 -9.71 1.47
C LEU A 227 -30.40 -9.55 2.65
N ILE A 228 -30.14 -8.30 3.08
CA ILE A 228 -29.17 -8.01 4.13
C ILE A 228 -29.85 -7.88 5.50
N SER A 229 -29.24 -8.49 6.52
CA SER A 229 -29.73 -8.39 7.90
C SER A 229 -29.38 -7.04 8.55
N GLU A 230 -29.96 -6.74 9.71
CA GLU A 230 -29.50 -5.62 10.54
C GLU A 230 -28.05 -5.78 10.99
N GLU A 231 -27.60 -7.02 11.24
CA GLU A 231 -26.24 -7.30 11.69
C GLU A 231 -25.20 -7.09 10.56
N TRP A 232 -25.59 -7.30 9.31
CA TRP A 232 -24.79 -6.97 8.13
C TRP A 232 -24.49 -5.46 8.05
N LYS A 233 -25.45 -4.62 8.47
CA LYS A 233 -25.35 -3.15 8.50
C LYS A 233 -24.67 -2.61 9.75
N ASN A 234 -24.44 -3.46 10.75
CA ASN A 234 -23.91 -3.08 12.06
C ASN A 234 -22.39 -2.93 12.03
N ILE A 235 -21.90 -1.77 12.47
CA ILE A 235 -20.45 -1.46 12.56
C ILE A 235 -19.84 -1.94 13.88
N PHE A 236 -20.64 -2.15 14.92
CA PHE A 236 -20.14 -2.57 16.23
C PHE A 236 -19.82 -4.05 16.23
N PHE A 237 -18.85 -4.45 17.04
CA PHE A 237 -18.39 -5.83 17.13
C PHE A 237 -18.28 -6.30 18.58
N GLY A 238 -18.42 -7.61 18.78
CA GLY A 238 -18.17 -8.30 20.04
C GLY A 238 -16.85 -9.07 20.03
N TRP A 239 -16.67 -9.93 21.04
CA TRP A 239 -15.53 -10.85 21.08
C TRP A 239 -15.58 -11.90 19.97
N GLU A 240 -16.78 -12.42 19.70
CA GLU A 240 -17.05 -13.35 18.61
C GLU A 240 -18.08 -12.75 17.63
N LEU A 241 -17.97 -13.12 16.36
CA LEU A 241 -19.01 -12.83 15.36
C LEU A 241 -20.19 -13.77 15.58
N GLY A 242 -21.37 -13.21 15.80
CA GLY A 242 -22.63 -13.95 15.73
C GLY A 242 -23.08 -14.19 14.28
N PRO A 243 -24.25 -14.82 14.08
CA PRO A 243 -24.85 -14.98 12.75
C PRO A 243 -25.03 -13.61 12.08
N HIS A 244 -24.43 -13.44 10.90
CA HIS A 244 -24.51 -12.20 10.10
C HIS A 244 -25.63 -12.26 9.06
N TRP A 245 -25.99 -13.45 8.64
CA TRP A 245 -26.97 -13.69 7.58
C TRP A 245 -28.23 -14.34 8.13
N SER A 246 -29.35 -14.15 7.45
CA SER A 246 -30.62 -14.83 7.77
C SER A 246 -30.49 -16.35 7.60
N ASP A 247 -31.42 -17.10 8.15
CA ASP A 247 -31.44 -18.57 8.05
C ASP A 247 -31.49 -19.04 6.59
N GLU A 248 -32.12 -18.26 5.71
CA GLU A 248 -32.13 -18.52 4.27
C GLU A 248 -30.70 -18.55 3.70
N TYR A 249 -29.79 -17.73 4.22
CA TYR A 249 -28.41 -17.58 3.78
C TYR A 249 -27.39 -18.21 4.74
N ALA A 250 -27.78 -19.30 5.43
CA ALA A 250 -26.96 -19.95 6.44
C ALA A 250 -25.58 -20.43 5.94
N ALA A 251 -25.41 -20.71 4.63
CA ALA A 251 -24.11 -21.09 4.08
C ALA A 251 -23.04 -20.00 4.28
N PHE A 252 -23.42 -18.72 4.23
CA PHE A 252 -22.51 -17.62 4.50
C PHE A 252 -22.10 -17.55 5.98
N ASN A 253 -23.01 -17.87 6.91
CA ASN A 253 -22.67 -17.99 8.33
C ASN A 253 -21.68 -19.14 8.58
N ASN A 254 -21.88 -20.28 7.91
CA ASN A 254 -20.94 -21.41 7.97
C ASN A 254 -19.56 -21.02 7.43
N LEU A 255 -19.51 -20.26 6.33
CA LEU A 255 -18.25 -19.77 5.79
C LEU A 255 -17.53 -18.83 6.75
N ILE A 256 -18.25 -17.89 7.40
CA ILE A 256 -17.65 -17.01 8.44
C ILE A 256 -16.99 -17.84 9.55
N ASP A 257 -17.62 -18.95 9.95
CA ASP A 257 -17.09 -19.84 10.98
C ASP A 257 -15.83 -20.59 10.54
N THR A 258 -15.68 -20.93 9.26
CA THR A 258 -14.53 -21.66 8.72
C THR A 258 -13.37 -20.77 8.27
N GLU A 259 -13.62 -19.51 7.92
CA GLU A 259 -12.60 -18.54 7.47
C GLU A 259 -11.63 -18.07 8.57
N GLY A 260 -11.86 -18.46 9.83
CA GLY A 260 -10.92 -18.24 10.94
C GLY A 260 -10.96 -16.85 11.57
N TYR A 261 -11.98 -16.05 11.26
CA TYR A 261 -12.18 -14.71 11.83
C TYR A 261 -13.29 -14.64 12.90
N LYS A 262 -13.81 -15.80 13.34
CA LYS A 262 -14.86 -15.89 14.36
C LYS A 262 -14.52 -15.13 15.64
N MET A 263 -13.28 -15.24 16.15
CA MET A 263 -12.77 -14.47 17.28
C MET A 263 -12.40 -13.03 16.89
N PHE A 264 -13.39 -12.28 16.42
CA PHE A 264 -13.15 -10.98 15.79
C PHE A 264 -12.60 -9.93 16.76
N GLY A 265 -12.95 -9.97 18.05
CA GLY A 265 -12.35 -9.08 19.05
C GLY A 265 -10.83 -9.25 19.16
N ALA A 266 -10.35 -10.50 19.13
CA ALA A 266 -8.91 -10.80 19.14
C ALA A 266 -8.23 -10.33 17.83
N PHE A 267 -8.89 -10.55 16.70
CA PHE A 267 -8.45 -10.06 15.40
C PHE A 267 -8.29 -8.53 15.37
N ILE A 268 -9.28 -7.79 15.88
CA ILE A 268 -9.23 -6.33 15.98
C ILE A 268 -8.11 -5.88 16.91
N GLY A 269 -7.96 -6.50 18.08
CA GLY A 269 -6.87 -6.20 19.01
C GLY A 269 -5.49 -6.37 18.36
N MET A 270 -5.29 -7.46 17.63
CA MET A 270 -4.04 -7.74 16.91
C MET A 270 -3.81 -6.79 15.73
N SER A 271 -4.85 -6.47 14.97
CA SER A 271 -4.79 -5.52 13.86
C SER A 271 -4.47 -4.11 14.34
N LEU A 272 -5.03 -3.68 15.48
CA LEU A 272 -4.69 -2.42 16.15
C LEU A 272 -3.23 -2.39 16.61
N PHE A 273 -2.77 -3.45 17.27
CA PHE A 273 -1.39 -3.57 17.73
C PHE A 273 -0.39 -3.49 16.57
N LYS A 274 -0.56 -4.34 15.55
CA LYS A 274 0.30 -4.33 14.34
C LYS A 274 0.19 -3.00 13.60
N GLY A 275 -1.03 -2.54 13.35
CA GLY A 275 -1.33 -1.33 12.58
C GLY A 275 -0.70 -0.09 13.19
N PHE A 276 -0.73 0.04 14.53
CA PHE A 276 -0.06 1.14 15.24
C PHE A 276 1.45 1.15 14.98
N PHE A 277 2.15 0.04 15.27
CA PHE A 277 3.60 -0.03 15.12
C PHE A 277 4.05 0.10 13.66
N ALA A 278 3.32 -0.51 12.72
CA ALA A 278 3.60 -0.39 11.30
C ALA A 278 3.42 1.04 10.78
N SER A 279 2.42 1.77 11.29
CA SER A 279 2.14 3.14 10.85
C SER A 279 3.13 4.15 11.42
N ILE A 280 3.54 4.02 12.68
CA ILE A 280 4.53 4.92 13.30
C ILE A 280 5.97 4.66 12.81
N ALA A 281 6.27 3.44 12.35
CA ALA A 281 7.54 3.13 11.68
C ALA A 281 7.75 4.00 10.43
N GLY A 282 6.63 4.36 9.79
CA GLY A 282 6.52 5.26 8.67
C GLY A 282 6.49 4.55 7.32
N PRO A 283 6.48 5.33 6.22
CA PRO A 283 6.28 4.79 4.90
C PRO A 283 7.45 3.88 4.54
N THR A 284 7.11 2.74 3.96
CA THR A 284 8.09 1.77 3.48
C THR A 284 8.97 2.44 2.42
N PRO A 285 10.22 1.99 2.23
CA PRO A 285 11.12 2.54 1.22
C PRO A 285 10.66 2.13 -0.19
N SER A 286 9.56 2.74 -0.63
CA SER A 286 8.81 2.48 -1.85
C SER A 286 8.36 3.81 -2.48
N TYR A 287 7.44 3.75 -3.43
CA TYR A 287 6.93 4.91 -4.14
C TYR A 287 6.32 5.99 -3.23
N ASP A 288 5.76 5.63 -2.07
CA ASP A 288 5.06 6.57 -1.19
C ASP A 288 6.08 7.55 -0.59
N LEU A 289 7.18 6.99 -0.07
CA LEU A 289 8.32 7.77 0.38
C LEU A 289 8.94 8.61 -0.75
N GLN A 290 9.03 8.07 -1.97
CA GLN A 290 9.51 8.82 -3.14
C GLN A 290 8.63 10.03 -3.44
N ARG A 291 7.30 9.90 -3.37
CA ARG A 291 6.34 11.00 -3.58
C ARG A 291 6.48 12.07 -2.49
N ILE A 292 6.69 11.68 -1.24
CA ILE A 292 6.97 12.62 -0.13
C ILE A 292 8.23 13.43 -0.44
N LEU A 293 9.33 12.76 -0.81
CA LEU A 293 10.62 13.40 -1.12
C LEU A 293 10.57 14.27 -2.39
N SER A 294 9.61 14.00 -3.29
CA SER A 294 9.37 14.76 -4.53
C SER A 294 8.59 16.07 -4.33
N THR A 295 8.06 16.33 -3.13
CA THR A 295 7.35 17.58 -2.87
C THR A 295 8.29 18.79 -2.83
N LYS A 296 7.79 19.98 -3.16
CA LYS A 296 8.62 21.20 -3.21
C LYS A 296 9.02 21.67 -1.81
N THR A 297 8.07 21.64 -0.88
CA THR A 297 8.16 22.21 0.46
C THR A 297 7.73 21.21 1.52
N VAL A 298 8.13 21.44 2.76
CA VAL A 298 7.77 20.58 3.90
C VAL A 298 6.27 20.58 4.16
N LYS A 299 5.61 21.74 3.99
CA LYS A 299 4.15 21.86 4.08
C LYS A 299 3.43 21.08 2.99
N GLU A 300 3.97 21.10 1.76
CA GLU A 300 3.40 20.37 0.62
C GLU A 300 3.48 18.86 0.81
N ALA A 301 4.52 18.35 1.47
CA ALA A 301 4.60 16.94 1.87
C ALA A 301 3.40 16.52 2.73
N ALA A 302 3.07 17.32 3.75
CA ALA A 302 1.92 17.05 4.61
C ALA A 302 0.58 17.16 3.86
N TYR A 303 0.40 18.20 3.02
CA TYR A 303 -0.82 18.33 2.20
C TYR A 303 -1.00 17.16 1.25
N MET A 304 0.08 16.72 0.59
CA MET A 304 0.08 15.59 -0.33
C MET A 304 -0.41 14.31 0.36
N SER A 305 0.14 13.98 1.53
CA SER A 305 -0.26 12.80 2.29
C SER A 305 -1.68 12.90 2.83
N GLY A 306 -2.12 14.08 3.31
CA GLY A 306 -3.50 14.29 3.74
C GLY A 306 -4.50 14.09 2.59
N PHE A 307 -4.20 14.64 1.42
CA PHE A 307 -5.04 14.53 0.22
C PHE A 307 -5.11 13.11 -0.34
N THR A 308 -4.03 12.34 -0.21
CA THR A 308 -3.98 10.92 -0.61
C THR A 308 -5.14 10.11 0.01
N ASN A 309 -5.50 10.36 1.27
CA ASN A 309 -6.60 9.66 1.95
C ASN A 309 -7.95 9.90 1.25
N LEU A 310 -8.26 11.15 0.90
CA LEU A 310 -9.51 11.52 0.21
C LEU A 310 -9.62 10.87 -1.17
N ILE A 311 -8.50 10.87 -1.90
CA ILE A 311 -8.40 10.30 -3.24
C ILE A 311 -8.57 8.79 -3.21
N LEU A 312 -8.01 8.12 -2.21
CA LEU A 312 -7.97 6.66 -2.11
C LEU A 312 -9.32 6.06 -1.69
N PHE A 313 -9.91 6.51 -0.58
CA PHE A 313 -10.99 5.74 0.04
C PHE A 313 -12.36 5.97 -0.57
N ILE A 314 -12.76 7.23 -0.80
CA ILE A 314 -14.14 7.55 -1.23
C ILE A 314 -14.45 6.90 -2.60
N PRO A 315 -13.66 7.09 -3.67
CA PRO A 315 -14.00 6.51 -4.96
C PRO A 315 -13.83 4.99 -5.00
N ARG A 316 -12.85 4.46 -4.26
CA ARG A 316 -12.62 3.02 -4.16
C ARG A 316 -13.81 2.30 -3.54
N TYR A 317 -14.31 2.80 -2.41
CA TYR A 317 -15.46 2.18 -1.75
C TYR A 317 -16.79 2.48 -2.43
N LEU A 318 -16.87 3.56 -3.21
CA LEU A 318 -18.00 3.79 -4.11
C LEU A 318 -18.06 2.70 -5.21
N LEU A 319 -16.92 2.35 -5.81
CA LEU A 319 -16.87 1.23 -6.76
C LEU A 319 -17.17 -0.11 -6.06
N ILE A 320 -16.47 -0.41 -4.97
CA ILE A 320 -16.58 -1.69 -4.25
C ILE A 320 -18.01 -1.92 -3.76
N GLY A 321 -18.63 -0.92 -3.11
CA GLY A 321 -20.00 -1.03 -2.65
C GLY A 321 -20.98 -1.21 -3.80
N GLY A 322 -20.72 -0.61 -4.96
CA GLY A 322 -21.58 -0.71 -6.14
C GLY A 322 -21.57 -2.13 -6.70
N ILE A 323 -20.37 -2.72 -6.80
CA ILE A 323 -20.18 -4.12 -7.17
C ILE A 323 -20.80 -5.08 -6.15
N VAL A 324 -20.62 -4.83 -4.85
CA VAL A 324 -21.17 -5.71 -3.81
C VAL A 324 -22.69 -5.69 -3.83
N VAL A 325 -23.34 -4.54 -3.98
CA VAL A 325 -24.80 -4.50 -4.08
C VAL A 325 -25.30 -5.24 -5.32
N ILE A 326 -24.64 -5.09 -6.48
CA ILE A 326 -24.97 -5.92 -7.64
C ILE A 326 -24.81 -7.41 -7.30
N ALA A 327 -23.69 -7.81 -6.69
CA ALA A 327 -23.43 -9.19 -6.31
C ALA A 327 -24.46 -9.76 -5.32
N LEU A 328 -24.87 -8.98 -4.32
CA LEU A 328 -25.93 -9.35 -3.37
C LEU A 328 -27.22 -9.70 -4.13
N MET A 329 -27.61 -8.84 -5.07
CA MET A 329 -28.86 -8.99 -5.80
C MET A 329 -28.85 -10.14 -6.81
N VAL A 330 -27.72 -10.38 -7.50
CA VAL A 330 -27.68 -11.29 -8.66
C VAL A 330 -26.91 -12.59 -8.42
N LEU A 331 -26.00 -12.64 -7.45
CA LEU A 331 -25.15 -13.80 -7.18
C LEU A 331 -25.50 -14.49 -5.87
N ALA A 332 -25.82 -13.73 -4.80
CA ALA A 332 -26.06 -14.32 -3.47
C ALA A 332 -27.13 -15.44 -3.47
N PRO A 333 -28.28 -15.31 -4.18
CA PRO A 333 -29.28 -16.38 -4.23
C PRO A 333 -28.74 -17.71 -4.81
N GLY A 334 -27.78 -17.64 -5.74
CA GLY A 334 -27.18 -18.83 -6.36
C GLY A 334 -25.92 -19.36 -5.67
N MET A 335 -25.33 -18.58 -4.75
CA MET A 335 -24.12 -18.94 -4.01
C MET A 335 -24.40 -19.63 -2.68
N ASN A 336 -25.65 -19.67 -2.24
CA ASN A 336 -26.05 -20.25 -0.96
C ASN A 336 -26.07 -21.79 -1.02
N THR A 337 -24.90 -22.38 -1.16
CA THR A 337 -24.67 -23.83 -1.26
C THR A 337 -23.82 -24.32 -0.10
N ALA A 338 -24.01 -25.59 0.31
CA ALA A 338 -23.29 -26.16 1.45
C ALA A 338 -21.76 -26.17 1.30
N ASP A 339 -21.24 -26.22 0.06
CA ASP A 339 -19.80 -26.31 -0.25
C ASP A 339 -19.15 -24.95 -0.54
N LEU A 340 -19.75 -23.84 -0.10
CA LEU A 340 -19.21 -22.50 -0.35
C LEU A 340 -17.82 -22.33 0.31
N THR A 341 -16.86 -21.77 -0.43
CA THR A 341 -15.49 -21.52 0.02
C THR A 341 -15.06 -20.07 -0.15
N GLY A 342 -13.95 -19.66 0.48
CA GLY A 342 -13.35 -18.34 0.26
C GLY A 342 -12.97 -18.07 -1.21
N GLY A 343 -12.64 -19.11 -1.99
CA GLY A 343 -12.36 -18.98 -3.43
C GLY A 343 -13.57 -18.50 -4.23
N ASP A 344 -14.79 -18.82 -3.78
CA ASP A 344 -16.03 -18.34 -4.41
C ASP A 344 -16.24 -16.83 -4.22
N LEU A 345 -15.68 -16.26 -3.15
CA LEU A 345 -15.71 -14.81 -2.91
C LEU A 345 -14.75 -14.05 -3.83
N GLU A 346 -13.58 -14.64 -4.14
CA GLU A 346 -12.56 -14.00 -4.99
C GLU A 346 -13.07 -13.77 -6.42
N VAL A 347 -13.98 -14.63 -6.90
CA VAL A 347 -14.56 -14.54 -8.25
C VAL A 347 -15.80 -13.64 -8.33
N ILE A 348 -16.27 -13.05 -7.23
CA ILE A 348 -17.44 -12.15 -7.24
C ILE A 348 -17.19 -10.95 -8.16
N LEU A 349 -16.08 -10.22 -7.94
CA LEU A 349 -15.73 -9.05 -8.74
C LEU A 349 -15.73 -9.36 -10.24
N PRO A 350 -14.96 -10.34 -10.74
CA PRO A 350 -14.97 -10.64 -12.18
C PRO A 350 -16.32 -11.14 -12.70
N LYS A 351 -17.09 -11.92 -11.93
CA LYS A 351 -18.43 -12.38 -12.35
C LYS A 351 -19.38 -11.19 -12.54
N VAL A 352 -19.42 -10.26 -11.59
CA VAL A 352 -20.25 -9.04 -11.69
C VAL A 352 -19.89 -8.24 -12.93
N ILE A 353 -18.58 -7.99 -13.13
CA ILE A 353 -18.09 -7.21 -14.29
C ILE A 353 -18.47 -7.88 -15.60
N ASN A 354 -18.33 -9.20 -15.69
CA ASN A 354 -18.50 -9.90 -16.95
C ASN A 354 -19.95 -10.06 -17.37
N PHE A 355 -20.84 -10.29 -16.40
CA PHE A 355 -22.20 -10.76 -16.67
C PHE A 355 -23.30 -9.78 -16.24
N HIS A 356 -22.99 -8.77 -15.40
CA HIS A 356 -24.02 -7.92 -14.77
C HIS A 356 -23.79 -6.42 -14.91
N VAL A 357 -22.66 -5.99 -15.51
CA VAL A 357 -22.38 -4.59 -15.82
C VAL A 357 -22.69 -4.33 -17.31
N PRO A 358 -23.42 -3.25 -17.64
CA PRO A 358 -23.82 -2.96 -19.02
C PRO A 358 -22.63 -2.55 -19.89
N VAL A 359 -22.81 -2.70 -21.20
CA VAL A 359 -21.86 -2.26 -22.23
C VAL A 359 -21.51 -0.77 -22.05
N GLY A 360 -20.25 -0.43 -22.28
CA GLY A 360 -19.70 0.91 -22.06
C GLY A 360 -19.19 1.10 -20.63
N ILE A 361 -20.05 0.88 -19.62
CA ILE A 361 -19.62 0.89 -18.21
C ILE A 361 -18.62 -0.24 -17.95
N LYS A 362 -18.89 -1.43 -18.52
CA LYS A 362 -17.98 -2.57 -18.47
C LYS A 362 -16.61 -2.19 -19.04
N GLY A 363 -16.54 -1.66 -20.26
CA GLY A 363 -15.29 -1.22 -20.87
C GLY A 363 -14.52 -0.20 -20.03
N LEU A 364 -15.20 0.81 -19.47
CA LEU A 364 -14.57 1.81 -18.59
C LEU A 364 -14.06 1.21 -17.29
N LEU A 365 -14.82 0.30 -16.68
CA LEU A 365 -14.43 -0.40 -15.46
C LEU A 365 -13.20 -1.29 -15.70
N LEU A 366 -13.17 -2.00 -16.82
CA LEU A 366 -12.02 -2.81 -17.23
C LEU A 366 -10.78 -1.97 -17.52
N ALA A 367 -10.94 -0.84 -18.22
CA ALA A 367 -9.88 0.13 -18.43
C ALA A 367 -9.38 0.71 -17.10
N GLY A 368 -10.28 1.03 -16.16
CA GLY A 368 -9.96 1.52 -14.81
C GLY A 368 -9.19 0.51 -13.96
N LEU A 369 -9.56 -0.77 -14.01
CA LEU A 369 -8.83 -1.83 -13.29
C LEU A 369 -7.46 -2.12 -13.93
N LEU A 370 -7.35 -2.08 -15.26
CA LEU A 370 -6.06 -2.14 -15.94
C LEU A 370 -5.19 -0.91 -15.60
N ALA A 371 -5.80 0.27 -15.49
CA ALA A 371 -5.18 1.50 -15.04
C ALA A 371 -4.62 1.41 -13.62
N ALA A 372 -5.36 0.84 -12.69
CA ALA A 372 -4.92 0.57 -11.32
C ALA A 372 -3.66 -0.32 -11.28
N PHE A 373 -3.63 -1.39 -12.07
CA PHE A 373 -2.44 -2.25 -12.22
C PHE A 373 -1.24 -1.50 -12.80
N MET A 374 -1.42 -0.83 -13.94
CA MET A 374 -0.34 -0.11 -14.62
C MET A 374 0.23 1.01 -13.77
N SER A 375 -0.62 1.74 -13.03
CA SER A 375 -0.22 2.77 -12.05
C SER A 375 0.73 2.18 -11.02
N THR A 376 0.27 1.15 -10.29
CA THR A 376 1.04 0.57 -9.18
C THR A 376 2.35 -0.05 -9.67
N PHE A 377 2.33 -0.79 -10.78
CA PHE A 377 3.54 -1.36 -11.37
C PHE A 377 4.54 -0.27 -11.79
N SER A 378 4.08 0.78 -12.48
CA SER A 378 4.96 1.90 -12.90
C SER A 378 5.62 2.60 -11.71
N ALA A 379 4.92 2.71 -10.58
CA ALA A 379 5.45 3.31 -9.36
C ALA A 379 6.63 2.51 -8.79
N PHE A 380 6.57 1.17 -8.78
CA PHE A 380 7.68 0.33 -8.34
C PHE A 380 8.85 0.30 -9.33
N VAL A 381 8.55 0.31 -10.63
CA VAL A 381 9.58 0.41 -11.69
C VAL A 381 10.35 1.74 -11.62
N ASN A 382 9.73 2.81 -11.14
CA ASN A 382 10.41 4.09 -10.92
C ASN A 382 11.13 4.18 -9.56
N ALA A 383 10.55 3.63 -8.49
CA ALA A 383 11.11 3.71 -7.14
C ALA A 383 12.31 2.78 -6.93
N GLY A 384 12.23 1.51 -7.36
CA GLY A 384 13.28 0.51 -7.13
C GLY A 384 14.67 0.91 -7.66
N PRO A 385 14.78 1.37 -8.92
CA PRO A 385 16.06 1.75 -9.52
C PRO A 385 16.75 2.94 -8.84
N ALA A 386 15.99 3.81 -8.16
CA ALA A 386 16.57 4.91 -7.40
C ALA A 386 17.53 4.39 -6.32
N TYR A 387 17.18 3.28 -5.65
CA TYR A 387 18.04 2.63 -4.66
C TYR A 387 19.28 1.99 -5.30
N ILE A 388 19.18 1.39 -6.48
CA ILE A 388 20.37 0.85 -7.16
C ILE A 388 21.30 1.99 -7.58
N VAL A 389 20.76 3.03 -8.22
CA VAL A 389 21.60 4.06 -8.85
C VAL A 389 22.12 5.07 -7.84
N ASN A 390 21.27 5.63 -6.97
CA ASN A 390 21.69 6.65 -6.02
C ASN A 390 22.45 6.04 -4.84
N ASP A 391 21.90 5.00 -4.23
CA ASP A 391 22.41 4.48 -2.97
C ASP A 391 23.56 3.50 -3.13
N ILE A 392 23.59 2.72 -4.21
CA ILE A 392 24.64 1.72 -4.43
C ILE A 392 25.66 2.24 -5.45
N TYR A 393 25.24 2.43 -6.70
CA TYR A 393 26.13 2.70 -7.82
C TYR A 393 26.85 4.05 -7.71
N LYS A 394 26.10 5.15 -7.60
CA LYS A 394 26.67 6.49 -7.45
C LYS A 394 27.50 6.59 -6.18
N LYS A 395 26.97 6.12 -5.04
CA LYS A 395 27.65 6.31 -3.76
C LYS A 395 28.94 5.51 -3.59
N TYR A 396 29.00 4.26 -4.05
CA TYR A 396 30.12 3.36 -3.75
C TYR A 396 30.96 2.95 -4.97
N PHE A 397 30.43 2.99 -6.19
CA PHE A 397 31.13 2.50 -7.39
C PHE A 397 31.61 3.63 -8.30
N LYS A 398 30.76 4.62 -8.59
CA LYS A 398 31.11 5.74 -9.48
C LYS A 398 30.50 7.06 -9.00
N PRO A 399 31.15 7.75 -8.04
CA PRO A 399 30.64 9.00 -7.44
C PRO A 399 30.65 10.21 -8.37
N GLU A 400 31.59 10.24 -9.31
CA GLU A 400 31.79 11.35 -10.25
C GLU A 400 31.52 10.88 -11.68
N ALA A 401 30.23 10.82 -12.04
CA ALA A 401 29.80 10.65 -13.42
C ALA A 401 28.86 11.79 -13.83
N ASP A 402 28.70 11.98 -15.13
CA ASP A 402 27.77 12.95 -15.68
C ASP A 402 26.32 12.49 -15.48
N SER A 403 25.39 13.46 -15.48
CA SER A 403 23.97 13.17 -15.31
C SER A 403 23.40 12.24 -16.39
N SER A 404 23.94 12.28 -17.62
CA SER A 404 23.46 11.41 -18.70
C SER A 404 23.88 9.95 -18.48
N HIS A 405 25.07 9.72 -17.92
CA HIS A 405 25.52 8.38 -17.50
C HIS A 405 24.59 7.82 -16.43
N TYR A 406 24.28 8.57 -15.38
CA TYR A 406 23.39 8.06 -14.33
C TYR A 406 21.99 7.73 -14.84
N ILE A 407 21.43 8.52 -15.76
CA ILE A 407 20.14 8.22 -16.38
C ILE A 407 20.21 6.90 -17.18
N LYS A 408 21.28 6.67 -17.95
CA LYS A 408 21.47 5.39 -18.68
C LYS A 408 21.56 4.20 -17.71
N VAL A 409 22.29 4.37 -16.61
CA VAL A 409 22.37 3.34 -15.55
C VAL A 409 21.01 3.13 -14.90
N SER A 410 20.20 4.18 -14.72
CA SER A 410 18.82 4.07 -14.20
C SER A 410 17.92 3.29 -15.16
N HIS A 411 18.01 3.51 -16.47
CA HIS A 411 17.26 2.73 -17.44
C HIS A 411 17.64 1.24 -17.39
N LEU A 412 18.94 0.94 -17.32
CA LEU A 412 19.44 -0.43 -17.18
C LEU A 412 18.96 -1.07 -15.86
N ALA A 413 19.09 -0.36 -14.74
CA ALA A 413 18.63 -0.84 -13.44
C ALA A 413 17.11 -1.10 -13.42
N SER A 414 16.32 -0.24 -14.07
CA SER A 414 14.87 -0.43 -14.24
C SER A 414 14.56 -1.70 -15.01
N PHE A 415 15.22 -1.90 -16.15
CA PHE A 415 15.05 -3.10 -16.96
C PHE A 415 15.45 -4.37 -16.20
N VAL A 416 16.58 -4.35 -15.48
CA VAL A 416 17.05 -5.50 -14.69
C VAL A 416 16.09 -5.83 -13.55
N ILE A 417 15.58 -4.84 -12.82
CA ILE A 417 14.59 -5.08 -11.75
C ILE A 417 13.31 -5.68 -12.32
N VAL A 418 12.80 -5.15 -13.45
CA VAL A 418 11.62 -5.71 -14.12
C VAL A 418 11.87 -7.14 -14.57
N LEU A 419 13.01 -7.41 -15.21
CA LEU A 419 13.38 -8.75 -15.66
C LEU A 419 13.43 -9.74 -14.49
N LEU A 420 14.09 -9.38 -13.39
CA LEU A 420 14.18 -10.23 -12.20
C LEU A 420 12.80 -10.47 -11.56
N GLY A 421 11.94 -9.44 -11.50
CA GLY A 421 10.59 -9.58 -10.97
C GLY A 421 9.70 -10.46 -11.85
N VAL A 422 9.79 -10.31 -13.17
CA VAL A 422 9.09 -11.19 -14.12
C VAL A 422 9.58 -12.64 -14.00
N LEU A 423 10.91 -12.86 -13.96
CA LEU A 423 11.48 -14.19 -13.76
C LEU A 423 11.01 -14.81 -12.44
N MET A 424 11.02 -14.04 -11.35
CA MET A 424 10.48 -14.51 -10.07
C MET A 424 8.98 -14.83 -10.16
N GLY A 425 8.20 -14.02 -10.89
CA GLY A 425 6.78 -14.28 -11.15
C GLY A 425 6.54 -15.60 -11.87
N PHE A 426 7.35 -15.95 -12.88
CA PHE A 426 7.25 -17.25 -13.57
C PHE A 426 7.41 -18.46 -12.65
N PHE A 427 8.16 -18.32 -11.56
CA PHE A 427 8.40 -19.38 -10.58
C PHE A 427 7.57 -19.23 -9.29
N ALA A 428 6.62 -18.28 -9.25
CA ALA A 428 5.78 -18.08 -8.09
C ALA A 428 4.59 -19.04 -8.11
N ASP A 429 4.35 -19.73 -6.98
CA ASP A 429 3.22 -20.67 -6.89
C ASP A 429 1.86 -19.98 -6.95
N SER A 430 1.75 -18.81 -6.28
CA SER A 430 0.49 -18.07 -6.24
C SER A 430 0.68 -16.61 -5.82
N ILE A 431 -0.35 -15.80 -6.10
CA ILE A 431 -0.49 -14.42 -5.61
C ILE A 431 -0.45 -14.39 -4.08
N ASN A 432 -1.09 -15.38 -3.43
CA ASN A 432 -1.13 -15.48 -1.98
C ASN A 432 0.27 -15.74 -1.40
N SER A 433 1.05 -16.65 -1.98
CA SER A 433 2.43 -16.94 -1.56
C SER A 433 3.31 -15.69 -1.64
N LEU A 434 3.23 -14.93 -2.74
CA LEU A 434 3.95 -13.67 -2.90
C LEU A 434 3.48 -12.61 -1.89
N THR A 435 2.17 -12.51 -1.68
CA THR A 435 1.59 -11.57 -0.71
C THR A 435 2.09 -11.88 0.70
N LEU A 436 2.00 -13.13 1.13
CA LEU A 436 2.48 -13.59 2.44
C LEU A 436 3.98 -13.31 2.61
N TRP A 437 4.79 -13.60 1.61
CA TRP A 437 6.22 -13.29 1.68
C TRP A 437 6.47 -11.77 1.82
N ILE A 438 5.80 -10.93 1.03
CA ILE A 438 5.96 -9.47 1.10
C ILE A 438 5.45 -8.92 2.46
N THR A 439 4.25 -9.30 2.87
CA THR A 439 3.59 -8.71 4.04
C THR A 439 4.11 -9.25 5.36
N SER A 440 4.48 -10.53 5.38
CA SER A 440 4.89 -11.23 6.60
C SER A 440 6.40 -11.21 6.72
N SER A 441 7.15 -11.60 5.67
CA SER A 441 8.61 -11.62 5.70
C SER A 441 9.21 -10.20 5.68
N LEU A 442 8.99 -9.50 4.57
CA LEU A 442 9.66 -8.22 4.34
C LEU A 442 9.17 -7.14 5.32
N PHE A 443 7.86 -6.88 5.38
CA PHE A 443 7.36 -5.80 6.23
C PHE A 443 7.39 -6.14 7.72
N GLY A 444 7.17 -7.39 8.13
CA GLY A 444 7.26 -7.78 9.54
C GLY A 444 8.63 -7.48 10.16
N GLY A 445 9.71 -7.81 9.44
CA GLY A 445 11.08 -7.59 9.90
C GLY A 445 11.55 -6.12 9.90
N TYR A 446 10.80 -5.24 9.25
CA TYR A 446 11.11 -3.83 9.08
C TYR A 446 10.63 -2.94 10.24
N VAL A 447 9.50 -3.29 10.87
CA VAL A 447 8.71 -2.36 11.72
C VAL A 447 9.46 -1.90 12.97
N ALA A 448 10.05 -2.80 13.76
CA ALA A 448 10.60 -2.43 15.07
C ALA A 448 11.79 -1.47 14.97
N ALA A 449 12.75 -1.77 14.09
CA ALA A 449 13.91 -0.90 13.84
C ALA A 449 13.47 0.49 13.32
N ASN A 450 12.43 0.52 12.49
CA ASN A 450 11.91 1.78 11.94
C ASN A 450 11.09 2.60 12.92
N PHE A 451 10.45 1.97 13.89
CA PHE A 451 9.86 2.68 15.02
C PHE A 451 10.95 3.31 15.91
N LEU A 452 11.95 2.52 16.32
CA LEU A 452 12.99 2.97 17.26
C LEU A 452 13.87 4.11 16.72
N LYS A 453 14.06 4.20 15.39
CA LYS A 453 14.87 5.26 14.76
C LYS A 453 14.35 6.67 15.07
N TRP A 454 13.04 6.82 15.26
CA TRP A 454 12.38 8.09 15.54
C TRP A 454 12.46 8.48 17.01
N VAL A 455 12.15 7.55 17.90
CA VAL A 455 11.83 7.86 19.30
C VAL A 455 13.01 7.78 20.26
N TRP A 456 14.09 7.07 19.91
CA TRP A 456 15.17 6.78 20.84
C TRP A 456 16.51 7.35 20.38
N TRP A 457 17.06 8.30 21.14
CA TRP A 457 18.33 8.97 20.82
C TRP A 457 19.53 8.00 20.78
N ARG A 458 19.56 7.02 21.69
CA ARG A 458 20.68 6.09 21.87
C ARG A 458 20.72 5.01 20.80
N PHE A 459 19.59 4.79 20.11
CA PHE A 459 19.50 3.89 18.97
C PHE A 459 20.49 4.35 17.88
N ASN A 460 21.27 3.41 17.36
CA ASN A 460 22.38 3.67 16.46
C ASN A 460 22.31 2.73 15.24
N GLY A 461 23.24 2.90 14.29
CA GLY A 461 23.23 2.12 13.05
C GLY A 461 23.37 0.60 13.26
N TRP A 462 24.11 0.14 14.27
CA TRP A 462 24.19 -1.31 14.51
C TRP A 462 22.91 -1.88 15.10
N GLY A 463 22.25 -1.12 15.99
CA GLY A 463 20.89 -1.44 16.45
C GLY A 463 19.92 -1.55 15.28
N TYR A 464 19.92 -0.57 14.38
CA TYR A 464 19.05 -0.60 13.21
C TYR A 464 19.33 -1.81 12.30
N PHE A 465 20.60 -2.03 11.94
CA PHE A 465 21.00 -3.13 11.07
C PHE A 465 20.62 -4.51 11.64
N TRP A 466 21.01 -4.81 12.88
CA TRP A 466 20.73 -6.11 13.49
C TRP A 466 19.26 -6.31 13.81
N GLY A 467 18.54 -5.25 14.17
CA GLY A 467 17.10 -5.30 14.37
C GLY A 467 16.35 -5.66 13.08
N MET A 468 16.70 -5.00 11.98
CA MET A 468 16.11 -5.29 10.68
C MET A 468 16.51 -6.68 10.17
N LEU A 469 17.78 -7.06 10.29
CA LEU A 469 18.25 -8.37 9.85
C LEU A 469 17.61 -9.52 10.63
N ALA A 470 17.55 -9.44 11.96
CA ALA A 470 16.91 -10.46 12.80
C ALA A 470 15.42 -10.60 12.46
N GLY A 471 14.73 -9.46 12.30
CA GLY A 471 13.34 -9.44 11.86
C GLY A 471 13.14 -10.14 10.52
N LEU A 472 13.92 -9.78 9.50
CA LEU A 472 13.83 -10.36 8.15
C LEU A 472 14.15 -11.86 8.12
N ILE A 473 15.10 -12.34 8.93
CA ILE A 473 15.44 -13.77 9.03
C ILE A 473 14.25 -14.55 9.59
N ILE A 474 13.69 -14.13 10.73
CA ILE A 474 12.58 -14.84 11.37
C ILE A 474 11.33 -14.82 10.50
N ALA A 475 11.10 -13.70 9.83
CA ALA A 475 9.97 -13.53 8.96
C ALA A 475 10.12 -14.33 7.65
N SER A 476 11.34 -14.52 7.14
CA SER A 476 11.62 -15.44 6.02
C SER A 476 11.53 -16.90 6.44
N PHE A 477 11.94 -17.23 7.66
CA PHE A 477 11.83 -18.56 8.22
C PHE A 477 10.37 -19.01 8.31
N GLN A 478 9.45 -18.10 8.66
CA GLN A 478 8.01 -18.37 8.64
C GLN A 478 7.50 -18.78 7.25
N PHE A 479 7.93 -18.09 6.20
CA PHE A 479 7.57 -18.46 4.83
C PHE A 479 8.06 -19.89 4.50
N VAL A 480 9.30 -20.22 4.88
CA VAL A 480 9.85 -21.57 4.70
C VAL A 480 9.04 -22.63 5.47
N LEU A 481 8.58 -22.31 6.69
CA LEU A 481 7.72 -23.20 7.47
C LEU A 481 6.38 -23.46 6.78
N ASP A 482 5.70 -22.42 6.28
CA ASP A 482 4.42 -22.59 5.57
C ASP A 482 4.57 -23.46 4.31
N GLN A 483 5.64 -23.25 3.52
CA GLN A 483 5.92 -24.06 2.33
C GLN A 483 6.21 -25.54 2.66
N ASN A 484 6.71 -25.83 3.85
CA ASN A 484 7.04 -27.18 4.31
C ASN A 484 6.00 -27.75 5.28
N LYS A 485 4.82 -27.12 5.43
CA LYS A 485 3.84 -27.51 6.45
C LYS A 485 3.38 -28.96 6.36
N MET A 486 3.37 -29.55 5.16
CA MET A 486 3.00 -30.94 4.94
C MET A 486 4.04 -31.95 5.46
N ASN A 487 5.28 -31.49 5.73
CA ASN A 487 6.36 -32.32 6.26
C ASN A 487 6.37 -32.35 7.80
N PHE A 488 5.48 -31.60 8.46
CA PHE A 488 5.40 -31.56 9.92
C PHE A 488 4.25 -32.42 10.44
N ASP A 489 4.47 -33.06 11.58
CA ASP A 489 3.43 -33.84 12.27
C ASP A 489 2.23 -32.96 12.61
N VAL A 490 1.05 -33.39 12.17
CA VAL A 490 -0.21 -32.69 12.40
C VAL A 490 -0.42 -32.51 13.90
N GLY A 491 -0.58 -31.26 14.33
CA GLY A 491 -0.75 -30.89 15.74
C GLY A 491 0.56 -30.59 16.50
N GLY A 492 1.74 -30.86 15.93
CA GLY A 492 3.03 -30.47 16.49
C GLY A 492 3.26 -28.95 16.45
N LEU A 493 4.20 -28.46 17.28
CA LEU A 493 4.52 -27.02 17.36
C LEU A 493 4.85 -26.41 15.99
N TRP A 494 5.63 -27.12 15.17
CA TRP A 494 6.03 -26.64 13.84
C TRP A 494 4.85 -26.58 12.87
N TYR A 495 3.94 -27.55 12.92
CA TYR A 495 2.71 -27.52 12.13
C TYR A 495 1.80 -26.36 12.55
N GLN A 496 1.67 -26.12 13.85
CA GLN A 496 0.87 -25.00 14.38
C GLN A 496 1.48 -23.64 13.96
N LEU A 497 2.79 -23.47 14.06
CA LEU A 497 3.46 -22.24 13.63
C LEU A 497 3.39 -22.03 12.11
N ALA A 498 3.45 -23.11 11.33
CA ALA A 498 3.34 -23.05 9.88
C ALA A 498 1.92 -22.71 9.39
N THR A 499 0.89 -23.17 10.12
CA THR A 499 -0.53 -22.96 9.76
C THR A 499 -1.14 -21.72 10.42
N MET A 500 -0.44 -21.09 11.36
CA MET A 500 -0.92 -19.89 12.05
C MET A 500 -1.08 -18.72 11.05
N PRO A 501 -2.22 -18.00 11.07
CA PRO A 501 -2.39 -16.81 10.25
C PRO A 501 -1.29 -15.77 10.52
N SER A 502 -0.78 -15.14 9.46
CA SER A 502 0.40 -14.26 9.56
C SER A 502 0.24 -13.08 10.52
N ILE A 503 -0.99 -12.62 10.78
CA ILE A 503 -1.27 -11.55 11.73
C ILE A 503 -0.84 -11.91 13.16
N TYR A 504 -0.98 -13.18 13.56
CA TYR A 504 -0.61 -13.66 14.89
C TYR A 504 0.89 -13.94 15.03
N LEU A 505 1.61 -14.04 13.91
CA LEU A 505 3.07 -14.20 13.90
C LEU A 505 3.81 -12.86 14.03
N PHE A 506 3.11 -11.74 13.80
CA PHE A 506 3.69 -10.41 13.88
C PHE A 506 4.38 -10.11 15.24
N PRO A 507 3.80 -10.40 16.43
CA PRO A 507 4.47 -10.17 17.71
C PRO A 507 5.78 -10.94 17.87
N ILE A 508 5.87 -12.15 17.30
CA ILE A 508 7.10 -12.96 17.34
C ILE A 508 8.18 -12.28 16.51
N ILE A 509 7.87 -11.95 15.25
CA ILE A 509 8.79 -11.26 14.34
C ILE A 509 9.23 -9.92 14.94
N PHE A 510 8.28 -9.15 15.46
CA PHE A 510 8.52 -7.87 16.12
C PHE A 510 9.42 -8.03 17.35
N GLY A 511 9.19 -9.07 18.18
CA GLY A 511 10.01 -9.39 19.34
C GLY A 511 11.46 -9.69 18.98
N PHE A 512 11.71 -10.54 17.97
CA PHE A 512 13.07 -10.82 17.50
C PHE A 512 13.75 -9.58 16.90
N SER A 513 13.00 -8.77 16.14
CA SER A 513 13.51 -7.51 15.61
C SER A 513 13.87 -6.51 16.72
N LEU A 514 13.07 -6.45 17.80
CA LEU A 514 13.39 -5.66 19.00
C LEU A 514 14.63 -6.18 19.72
N ILE A 515 14.76 -7.50 19.89
CA ILE A 515 15.94 -8.10 20.53
C ILE A 515 17.20 -7.75 19.72
N GLY A 516 17.19 -7.95 18.40
CA GLY A 516 18.29 -7.55 17.52
C GLY A 516 18.61 -6.06 17.63
N SER A 517 17.57 -5.21 17.70
CA SER A 517 17.69 -3.77 17.88
C SER A 517 18.37 -3.38 19.19
N LEU A 518 17.96 -4.01 20.29
CA LEU A 518 18.48 -3.76 21.62
C LEU A 518 19.92 -4.25 21.76
N LEU A 519 20.21 -5.49 21.36
CA LEU A 519 21.56 -6.06 21.41
C LEU A 519 22.53 -5.24 20.55
N GLY A 520 22.15 -4.93 19.31
CA GLY A 520 22.95 -4.11 18.41
C GLY A 520 23.23 -2.70 18.97
N THR A 521 22.26 -2.10 19.67
CA THR A 521 22.43 -0.77 20.29
C THR A 521 23.30 -0.81 21.55
N CYS A 522 23.06 -1.77 22.44
CA CYS A 522 23.74 -1.88 23.73
C CYS A 522 25.21 -2.27 23.60
N PHE A 523 25.55 -3.15 22.64
CA PHE A 523 26.94 -3.59 22.41
C PHE A 523 27.77 -2.66 21.51
N SER A 524 27.20 -1.57 21.03
CA SER A 524 27.91 -0.62 20.17
C SER A 524 27.86 0.80 20.71
N LYS A 525 28.80 1.64 20.28
CA LYS A 525 28.88 3.04 20.70
C LYS A 525 27.68 3.84 20.16
N PRO A 526 27.21 4.88 20.87
CA PRO A 526 26.21 5.80 20.33
C PRO A 526 26.66 6.40 18.99
N THR A 527 25.70 6.80 18.16
CA THR A 527 25.97 7.62 16.97
C THR A 527 26.70 8.91 17.36
N ASP A 528 27.57 9.38 16.46
CA ASP A 528 28.30 10.63 16.63
C ASP A 528 27.39 11.79 17.06
N GLU A 529 27.88 12.59 18.01
CA GLU A 529 27.10 13.66 18.61
C GLU A 529 26.71 14.75 17.62
N ALA A 530 27.58 15.10 16.68
CA ALA A 530 27.28 16.12 15.67
C ALA A 530 26.15 15.66 14.74
N VAL A 531 26.13 14.37 14.39
CA VAL A 531 25.04 13.75 13.63
C VAL A 531 23.73 13.81 14.41
N LEU A 532 23.74 13.44 15.70
CA LEU A 532 22.55 13.47 16.55
C LEU A 532 21.99 14.89 16.71
N LYS A 533 22.86 15.89 16.92
CA LYS A 533 22.49 17.31 17.03
C LYS A 533 21.89 17.83 15.73
N SER A 534 22.53 17.56 14.60
CA SER A 534 22.04 17.94 13.27
C SER A 534 20.67 17.29 12.98
N PHE A 535 20.54 15.99 13.25
CA PHE A 535 19.28 15.27 13.08
C PHE A 535 18.16 15.87 13.95
N TYR A 536 18.42 16.10 15.24
CA TYR A 536 17.40 16.61 16.17
C TYR A 536 16.96 18.04 15.84
N THR A 537 17.90 18.88 15.39
CA THR A 537 17.63 20.27 14.97
C THR A 537 16.76 20.31 13.71
N ASN A 538 17.08 19.48 12.71
CA ASN A 538 16.35 19.46 11.45
C ASN A 538 15.01 18.75 11.59
N VAL A 539 15.01 17.49 12.03
CA VAL A 539 13.80 16.65 12.05
C VAL A 539 12.85 17.04 13.18
N ARG A 540 13.38 17.49 14.32
CA ARG A 540 12.63 17.82 15.55
C ARG A 540 11.65 16.71 15.99
N PRO A 541 12.07 15.44 16.09
CA PRO A 541 11.20 14.37 16.53
C PRO A 541 10.87 14.51 18.02
N TRP A 542 9.71 14.00 18.43
CA TRP A 542 9.42 13.74 19.84
C TRP A 542 9.94 12.36 20.28
N GLY A 543 9.93 12.08 21.58
CA GLY A 543 10.41 10.82 22.17
C GLY A 543 11.50 11.05 23.24
N TRP A 544 12.32 10.03 23.45
CA TRP A 544 13.39 10.02 24.44
C TRP A 544 14.64 10.75 23.95
N TRP A 545 14.54 12.04 23.63
CA TRP A 545 15.66 12.85 23.13
C TRP A 545 16.30 13.78 24.17
N LYS A 546 15.95 13.60 25.45
CA LYS A 546 16.38 14.48 26.56
C LYS A 546 17.91 14.71 26.62
N PRO A 547 18.79 13.71 26.40
CA PRO A 547 20.24 13.95 26.46
C PRO A 547 20.76 14.85 25.34
N VAL A 548 20.29 14.67 24.10
CA VAL A 548 20.66 15.49 22.95
C VAL A 548 20.10 16.91 23.10
N TYR A 549 18.84 17.03 23.53
CA TYR A 549 18.20 18.32 23.81
C TYR A 549 18.97 19.14 24.85
N LYS A 550 19.42 18.53 25.95
CA LYS A 550 20.22 19.22 26.98
C LYS A 550 21.51 19.81 26.43
N LYS A 551 22.17 19.09 25.52
CA LYS A 551 23.41 19.56 24.88
C LYS A 551 23.14 20.73 23.94
N LEU A 552 22.11 20.63 23.10
CA LEU A 552 21.69 21.73 22.22
C LEU A 552 21.26 22.97 23.01
N LYS A 553 20.54 22.79 24.12
CA LYS A 553 20.12 23.91 24.97
C LYS A 553 21.30 24.61 25.68
N ALA A 554 22.38 23.87 25.95
CA ALA A 554 23.60 24.45 26.51
C ALA A 554 24.37 25.28 25.46
N GLU A 555 24.21 24.96 24.16
CA GLU A 555 24.81 25.69 23.05
C GLU A 555 23.94 26.87 22.59
N ASP A 556 22.61 26.70 22.62
CA ASP A 556 21.61 27.68 22.26
C ASP A 556 20.45 27.65 23.26
N ALA A 557 20.40 28.66 24.14
CA ALA A 557 19.38 28.77 25.17
C ALA A 557 17.95 28.95 24.60
N SER A 558 17.82 29.43 23.36
CA SER A 558 16.54 29.61 22.66
C SER A 558 15.99 28.31 22.07
N PHE A 559 16.77 27.22 22.07
CA PHE A 559 16.38 25.96 21.45
C PHE A 559 15.20 25.30 22.18
N GLU A 560 14.09 25.11 21.46
CA GLU A 560 12.87 24.51 21.99
C GLU A 560 12.66 23.06 21.55
N LYS A 561 12.32 22.21 22.53
CA LYS A 561 11.93 20.81 22.31
C LYS A 561 10.55 20.74 21.63
N ASN A 562 10.39 19.77 20.72
CA ASN A 562 9.07 19.38 20.23
C ASN A 562 8.26 18.66 21.33
N ASN A 563 7.14 19.26 21.76
CA ASN A 563 6.22 18.73 22.75
C ASN A 563 4.88 18.26 22.14
N ASP A 564 4.82 18.11 20.83
CA ASP A 564 3.58 17.86 20.09
C ASP A 564 3.06 16.42 20.17
N PHE A 565 3.76 15.51 20.85
CA PHE A 565 3.41 14.08 20.89
C PHE A 565 1.92 13.81 21.17
N LEU A 566 1.36 14.42 22.22
CA LEU A 566 -0.05 14.22 22.57
C LEU A 566 -1.00 14.76 21.49
N SER A 567 -0.67 15.93 20.92
CA SER A 567 -1.46 16.52 19.83
C SER A 567 -1.38 15.67 18.56
N ASP A 568 -0.20 15.17 18.22
CA ASP A 568 0.02 14.33 17.04
C ASP A 568 -0.72 12.99 17.17
N MET A 569 -0.64 12.34 18.34
CA MET A 569 -1.35 11.08 18.60
C MET A 569 -2.87 11.26 18.65
N LEU A 570 -3.36 12.34 19.28
CA LEU A 570 -4.79 12.65 19.28
C LEU A 570 -5.29 12.94 17.86
N ASN A 571 -4.51 13.66 17.07
CA ASN A 571 -4.81 13.86 15.65
C ASN A 571 -4.77 12.55 14.86
N CYS A 572 -3.86 11.62 15.15
CA CYS A 572 -3.88 10.28 14.55
C CYS A 572 -5.18 9.54 14.85
N VAL A 573 -5.66 9.55 16.11
CA VAL A 573 -6.93 8.91 16.46
C VAL A 573 -8.10 9.53 15.70
N ILE A 574 -8.19 10.87 15.66
CA ILE A 574 -9.21 11.58 14.89
C ILE A 574 -9.09 11.28 13.40
N GLY A 575 -7.85 11.21 12.88
CA GLY A 575 -7.55 10.87 11.50
C GLY A 575 -7.97 9.45 11.13
N ILE A 576 -7.84 8.49 12.04
CA ILE A 576 -8.33 7.11 11.83
C ILE A 576 -9.85 7.09 11.76
N ILE A 577 -10.55 7.85 12.60
CA ILE A 577 -12.02 7.98 12.54
C ILE A 577 -12.43 8.67 11.23
N TRP A 578 -11.73 9.74 10.84
CA TRP A 578 -11.92 10.45 9.58
C TRP A 578 -11.75 9.52 8.38
N GLN A 579 -10.66 8.76 8.33
CA GLN A 579 -10.38 7.76 7.30
C GLN A 579 -11.45 6.65 7.26
N SER A 580 -11.83 6.12 8.43
CA SER A 580 -12.86 5.08 8.54
C SER A 580 -14.19 5.58 7.99
N SER A 581 -14.58 6.83 8.30
CA SER A 581 -15.81 7.44 7.79
C SER A 581 -15.85 7.54 6.26
N MET A 582 -14.71 7.73 5.59
CA MET A 582 -14.62 7.73 4.12
C MET A 582 -14.87 6.35 3.50
N ILE A 583 -14.67 5.27 4.27
CA ILE A 583 -14.90 3.90 3.83
C ILE A 583 -16.37 3.53 4.03
N VAL A 584 -16.92 3.76 5.22
CA VAL A 584 -18.31 3.38 5.53
C VAL A 584 -19.35 4.28 4.87
N LEU A 585 -19.02 5.56 4.59
CA LEU A 585 -19.96 6.49 3.95
C LEU A 585 -20.44 5.98 2.56
N PRO A 586 -19.56 5.62 1.59
CA PRO A 586 -19.99 5.04 0.32
C PRO A 586 -20.74 3.72 0.49
N ILE A 587 -20.36 2.87 1.45
CA ILE A 587 -21.02 1.59 1.71
C ILE A 587 -22.48 1.83 2.11
N TYR A 588 -22.72 2.67 3.13
CA TYR A 588 -24.08 2.99 3.58
C TYR A 588 -24.92 3.67 2.50
N LEU A 589 -24.30 4.56 1.71
CA LEU A 589 -24.96 5.21 0.58
C LEU A 589 -25.48 4.18 -0.43
N LEU A 590 -24.67 3.18 -0.77
CA LEU A 590 -25.01 2.22 -1.83
C LEU A 590 -25.99 1.15 -1.40
N ILE A 591 -25.98 0.76 -0.13
CA ILE A 591 -27.05 -0.08 0.43
C ILE A 591 -28.32 0.74 0.78
N ARG A 592 -28.30 2.06 0.54
CA ARG A 592 -29.40 3.00 0.76
C ARG A 592 -29.85 3.14 2.23
N ASP A 593 -28.94 2.93 3.18
CA ASP A 593 -29.18 3.21 4.60
C ASP A 593 -28.94 4.71 4.87
N TYR A 594 -29.86 5.57 4.43
CA TYR A 594 -29.72 7.03 4.52
C TYR A 594 -29.45 7.56 5.94
N PRO A 595 -30.09 7.03 7.01
CA PRO A 595 -29.73 7.44 8.37
C PRO A 595 -28.26 7.20 8.69
N LYS A 596 -27.72 6.00 8.41
CA LYS A 596 -26.30 5.69 8.67
C LYS A 596 -25.36 6.40 7.70
N THR A 597 -25.79 6.67 6.46
CA THR A 597 -25.06 7.56 5.53
C THR A 597 -24.91 8.97 6.12
N LEU A 598 -25.99 9.55 6.64
CA LEU A 598 -25.96 10.90 7.22
C LEU A 598 -25.08 10.94 8.47
N ILE A 599 -25.16 9.94 9.35
CA ILE A 599 -24.28 9.82 10.52
C ILE A 599 -22.81 9.77 10.08
N SER A 600 -22.49 8.94 9.09
CA SER A 600 -21.13 8.80 8.56
C SER A 600 -20.62 10.11 7.95
N LEU A 601 -21.49 10.84 7.24
CA LEU A 601 -21.19 12.15 6.67
C LEU A 601 -20.93 13.19 7.76
N VAL A 602 -21.75 13.22 8.81
CA VAL A 602 -21.56 14.12 9.95
C VAL A 602 -20.23 13.82 10.64
N VAL A 603 -19.91 12.55 10.89
CA VAL A 603 -18.62 12.14 11.46
C VAL A 603 -17.46 12.61 10.58
N PHE A 604 -17.56 12.41 9.26
CA PHE A 604 -16.56 12.89 8.30
C PHE A 604 -16.38 14.42 8.35
N LEU A 605 -17.47 15.18 8.36
CA LEU A 605 -17.41 16.65 8.38
C LEU A 605 -16.88 17.19 9.72
N VAL A 606 -17.32 16.63 10.85
CA VAL A 606 -16.85 17.02 12.18
C VAL A 606 -15.37 16.73 12.34
N THR A 607 -14.91 15.53 11.97
CA THR A 607 -13.48 15.18 12.05
C THR A 607 -12.65 16.01 11.09
N THR A 608 -13.14 16.30 9.88
CA THR A 608 -12.51 17.25 8.94
C THR A 608 -12.37 18.64 9.56
N TRP A 609 -13.42 19.14 10.20
CA TRP A 609 -13.43 20.45 10.86
C TRP A 609 -12.44 20.49 12.02
N ILE A 610 -12.36 19.45 12.85
CA ILE A 610 -11.37 19.36 13.93
C ILE A 610 -9.94 19.36 13.34
N LEU A 611 -9.65 18.49 12.37
CA LEU A 611 -8.34 18.37 11.72
C LEU A 611 -7.91 19.66 11.01
N LYS A 612 -8.86 20.47 10.51
CA LYS A 612 -8.55 21.80 9.99
C LYS A 612 -7.83 22.67 11.03
N TYR A 613 -8.31 22.69 12.27
CA TYR A 613 -7.72 23.52 13.34
C TYR A 613 -6.51 22.86 14.00
N THR A 614 -6.59 21.56 14.28
CA THR A 614 -5.56 20.86 15.06
C THR A 614 -4.36 20.41 14.21
N TRP A 615 -4.55 20.25 12.90
CA TRP A 615 -3.49 19.82 11.98
C TRP A 615 -3.24 20.84 10.85
N LEU A 616 -4.23 21.15 10.00
CA LEU A 616 -3.99 21.94 8.78
C LEU A 616 -3.48 23.36 9.09
N ASN A 617 -4.11 24.06 10.03
CA ASN A 617 -3.67 25.40 10.46
C ASN A 617 -2.25 25.39 11.05
N LYS A 618 -1.83 24.28 11.65
CA LYS A 618 -0.46 24.12 12.18
C LYS A 618 0.53 23.89 11.04
N VAL A 619 0.20 23.04 10.08
CA VAL A 619 1.00 22.80 8.87
C VAL A 619 1.19 24.10 8.08
N ASN A 620 0.16 24.94 7.98
CA ASN A 620 0.22 26.23 7.28
C ASN A 620 1.27 27.20 7.87
N LYS A 621 1.66 27.02 9.14
CA LYS A 621 2.66 27.84 9.83
C LYS A 621 4.08 27.30 9.68
N ILE A 622 4.27 26.13 9.07
CA ILE A 622 5.60 25.54 8.86
C ILE A 622 6.35 26.36 7.82
N THR A 623 7.54 26.83 8.19
CA THR A 623 8.53 27.46 7.31
C THR A 623 9.51 26.41 6.78
N ASP A 624 9.99 26.59 5.54
CA ASP A 624 10.90 25.67 4.85
C ASP A 624 12.38 25.82 5.22
#